data_AF-A0A3D4FII2-F1
#
_entry.id   AF-A0A3D4FII2-F1
#
_cell.length_a   1.000
_cell.length_b   1.000
_cell.length_c   1.000
_cell.angle_alpha   90.00
_cell.angle_beta   90.00
_cell.angle_gamma   90.00
#
_symmetry.space_group_name_H-M   'P 1'
#
loop_
_entity.id
_entity.type
_entity.pdbx_description
1 polymer ?
#
loop_
_entity_poly.entity_id
_entity_poly.type
_entity_poly.pdbx_seq_one_letter_code
_entity_poly.pdbx_strand_id
1 'polypeptide(L)'
;MNLFVIGDVHGCYLELKKLIEEHWNNKDELLIQVGDLIDRGSFSPKTVEYCRELKKQFPSKVVFLKGNHEFEIIYHFLNEPNENWLRQCGYETLEQYKSENKNPIEDVNWFL
;
A
#
# COMPACT_ATOMS: atom_id res chain seq x y z
N MET A 1 16.43 18.15 8.16
CA MET A 1 15.22 17.31 8.11
C MET A 1 15.68 15.94 7.67
N ASN A 2 15.52 14.92 8.51
CA ASN A 2 15.97 13.57 8.21
C ASN A 2 14.81 12.80 7.58
N LEU A 3 15.13 11.93 6.62
CA LEU A 3 14.14 11.17 5.85
C LEU A 3 14.40 9.68 6.05
N PHE A 4 13.33 8.94 6.31
CA PHE A 4 13.32 7.48 6.29
C PHE A 4 12.52 7.05 5.06
N VAL A 5 13.21 6.65 3.99
CA VAL A 5 12.58 6.37 2.69
C VAL A 5 12.45 4.88 2.47
N ILE A 6 11.24 4.40 2.19
CA ILE A 6 10.91 3.00 1.93
C ILE A 6 10.50 2.87 0.47
N GLY A 7 11.10 1.92 -0.22
CA GLY A 7 10.78 1.53 -1.60
C GLY A 7 9.49 0.72 -1.72
N ASP A 8 9.43 -0.07 -2.78
CA ASP A 8 8.36 -1.02 -3.06
C ASP A 8 8.15 -1.97 -1.89
N VAL A 9 6.88 -2.23 -1.57
CA VAL A 9 6.51 -3.15 -0.47
C VAL A 9 5.81 -4.38 -1.01
N HIS A 10 4.94 -4.23 -2.01
CA HIS A 10 4.30 -5.34 -2.70
C HIS A 10 3.67 -6.38 -1.75
N GLY A 11 2.81 -5.94 -0.84
CA GLY A 11 2.11 -6.85 0.07
C GLY A 11 3.02 -7.55 1.10
N CYS A 12 4.30 -7.18 1.24
CA CYS A 12 5.22 -7.67 2.28
C CYS A 12 4.95 -7.00 3.64
N TYR A 13 3.73 -7.19 4.15
CA TYR A 13 3.23 -6.57 5.38
C TYR A 13 4.15 -6.80 6.60
N LEU A 14 4.61 -8.04 6.79
CA LEU A 14 5.38 -8.42 7.98
C LEU A 14 6.74 -7.72 8.00
N GLU A 15 7.39 -7.67 6.84
CA GLU A 15 8.67 -7.01 6.62
C GLU A 15 8.53 -5.49 6.75
N LEU A 16 7.49 -4.89 6.14
CA LEU A 16 7.22 -3.45 6.27
C LEU A 16 7.02 -3.06 7.74
N LYS A 17 6.15 -3.79 8.45
CA LYS A 17 5.86 -3.51 9.86
C LYS A 17 7.14 -3.59 10.70
N LYS A 18 7.92 -4.66 10.52
CA LYS A 18 9.18 -4.85 11.24
C LYS A 18 10.18 -3.73 10.92
N LEU A 19 10.34 -3.38 9.65
CA LEU A 19 11.24 -2.31 9.20
C LEU A 19 10.90 -0.98 9.88
N ILE A 20 9.62 -0.63 9.93
CA ILE A 20 9.16 0.63 10.53
C ILE A 20 9.33 0.60 12.05
N GLU A 21 8.93 -0.49 12.72
CA GLU A 21 9.03 -0.60 14.18
C GLU A 21 10.47 -0.60 14.69
N GLU A 22 11.40 -1.19 13.95
CA GLU A 22 12.80 -1.31 14.37
C GLU A 22 13.67 -0.12 13.97
N HIS A 23 13.36 0.58 12.87
CA HIS A 23 14.29 1.54 12.27
C HIS A 23 13.79 2.97 12.12
N TRP A 24 12.47 3.22 12.08
CA TRP A 24 11.97 4.58 11.89
C TRP A 24 11.96 5.38 13.20
N ASN A 25 12.72 6.48 13.26
CA ASN A 25 12.69 7.40 14.39
C ASN A 25 11.68 8.54 14.16
N ASN A 26 10.44 8.33 14.58
CA ASN A 26 9.34 9.28 14.40
C ASN A 26 9.53 10.67 15.06
N LYS A 27 10.50 10.83 15.98
CA LYS A 27 10.80 12.12 16.62
C LYS A 27 11.51 13.06 15.63
N ASP A 28 12.47 12.53 14.88
CA ASP A 28 13.41 13.32 14.07
C ASP A 28 13.28 13.09 12.56
N GLU A 29 12.59 12.03 12.14
CA GLU A 29 12.48 11.62 10.75
C GLU A 29 11.06 11.78 10.19
N LEU A 30 10.99 12.11 8.89
CA LEU A 30 9.79 11.98 8.07
C LEU A 30 9.86 10.63 7.34
N LEU A 31 8.85 9.78 7.51
CA LEU A 31 8.73 8.55 6.74
C LEU A 31 8.11 8.87 5.37
N ILE A 32 8.77 8.42 4.31
CA ILE A 32 8.25 8.51 2.94
C ILE A 32 8.26 7.11 2.34
N GLN A 33 7.09 6.57 2.02
CA GLN A 33 6.97 5.35 1.23
C GLN A 33 6.59 5.75 -0.20
N VAL A 34 7.30 5.20 -1.19
CA VAL A 34 7.32 5.75 -2.56
C VAL A 34 6.30 5.13 -3.53
N GLY A 35 5.36 4.30 -3.05
CA GLY A 35 4.37 3.59 -3.85
C GLY A 35 4.62 2.09 -3.98
N ASP A 36 3.74 1.39 -4.68
CA ASP A 36 3.76 -0.07 -4.85
C ASP A 36 3.64 -0.80 -3.51
N LEU A 37 2.58 -0.47 -2.78
CA LEU A 37 2.17 -1.11 -1.53
C LEU A 37 1.48 -2.45 -1.76
N ILE A 38 0.77 -2.58 -2.89
CA ILE A 38 -0.03 -3.76 -3.23
C ILE A 38 0.67 -4.63 -4.29
N ASP A 39 0.02 -5.77 -4.57
CA ASP A 39 0.40 -6.78 -5.57
C ASP A 39 1.65 -7.59 -5.23
N ARG A 40 1.83 -8.72 -5.92
CA ARG A 40 2.94 -9.70 -5.84
C ARG A 40 3.07 -10.46 -4.52
N GLY A 41 3.04 -9.79 -3.38
CA GLY A 41 3.08 -10.43 -2.06
C GLY A 41 1.71 -10.82 -1.53
N SER A 42 1.72 -11.52 -0.41
CA SER A 42 0.56 -12.26 0.09
C SER A 42 -0.41 -11.46 0.98
N PHE A 43 -0.08 -10.20 1.30
CA PHE A 43 -0.81 -9.41 2.30
C PHE A 43 -1.10 -7.97 1.84
N SER A 44 -1.52 -7.79 0.59
CA SER A 44 -1.87 -6.46 0.05
C SER A 44 -2.92 -5.73 0.92
N PRO A 45 -4.07 -6.33 1.29
CA PRO A 45 -5.08 -5.62 2.08
C PRO A 45 -4.59 -5.22 3.48
N LYS A 46 -3.79 -6.07 4.15
CA LYS A 46 -3.18 -5.74 5.45
C LYS A 46 -2.10 -4.68 5.34
N THR A 47 -1.34 -4.67 4.25
CA THR A 47 -0.30 -3.67 4.00
C THR A 47 -0.94 -2.28 3.91
N VAL A 48 -2.00 -2.14 3.10
CA VAL A 48 -2.73 -0.88 2.95
C VAL A 48 -3.41 -0.45 4.24
N GLU A 49 -4.08 -1.38 4.93
CA GLU A 49 -4.70 -1.10 6.25
C GLU A 49 -3.66 -0.56 7.25
N TYR A 50 -2.50 -1.20 7.35
CA TYR A 50 -1.42 -0.76 8.22
C TYR A 50 -0.91 0.64 7.85
N CYS A 51 -0.70 0.91 6.55
CA CYS A 51 -0.28 2.23 6.07
C CYS A 51 -1.33 3.31 6.38
N ARG A 52 -2.63 3.01 6.22
CA ARG A 52 -3.74 3.92 6.55
C ARG A 52 -3.75 4.25 8.04
N GLU A 53 -3.62 3.25 8.92
CA GLU A 53 -3.56 3.48 10.36
C GLU A 53 -2.32 4.26 10.78
N LEU A 54 -1.16 3.95 10.18
CA LEU A 54 0.08 4.69 10.43
C LEU A 54 -0.05 6.17 10.02
N LYS A 55 -0.70 6.45 8.88
CA LYS A 55 -0.99 7.83 8.44
C LYS A 55 -1.93 8.54 9.40
N LYS A 56 -2.97 7.88 9.92
CA LYS A 56 -3.88 8.44 10.92
C LYS A 56 -3.16 8.75 12.23
N GLN A 57 -2.27 7.87 12.67
CA GLN A 57 -1.49 8.05 13.90
C GLN A 57 -0.46 9.18 13.78
N PHE A 58 0.14 9.35 12.60
CA PHE A 58 1.24 10.27 12.34
C PHE A 58 1.00 11.16 11.11
N PRO A 59 -0.05 12.00 11.10
CA PRO A 59 -0.54 12.66 9.88
C PRO A 59 0.46 13.62 9.23
N SER A 60 1.36 14.24 10.01
CA SER A 60 2.40 15.16 9.55
C SER A 60 3.79 14.53 9.42
N LYS A 61 3.93 13.24 9.72
CA LYS A 61 5.23 12.54 9.79
C LYS A 61 5.34 11.33 8.86
N VAL A 62 4.27 11.00 8.14
CA VAL A 62 4.22 9.89 7.19
C VAL A 62 3.62 10.36 5.88
N VAL A 63 4.28 10.05 4.77
CA VAL A 63 3.81 10.31 3.41
C VAL A 63 3.85 9.01 2.63
N PHE A 64 2.73 8.69 1.97
CA PHE A 64 2.63 7.59 1.02
C PHE A 64 2.45 8.21 -0.37
N LEU A 65 3.34 7.87 -1.28
CA LEU A 65 3.20 8.23 -2.69
C LEU A 65 2.48 7.12 -3.43
N LYS A 66 2.02 7.43 -4.64
CA LYS A 66 1.29 6.51 -5.50
C LYS A 66 2.25 5.88 -6.49
N GLY A 67 2.39 4.56 -6.43
CA GLY A 67 3.14 3.78 -7.41
C GLY A 67 2.31 3.49 -8.67
N ASN A 68 2.89 2.73 -9.60
CA ASN A 68 2.14 2.28 -10.76
C ASN A 68 1.13 1.20 -10.36
N HIS A 69 1.41 0.35 -9.37
CA HIS A 69 0.45 -0.68 -8.96
C HIS A 69 -0.84 -0.07 -8.37
N GLU A 70 -0.74 0.99 -7.56
CA GLU A 70 -1.92 1.74 -7.12
C GLU A 70 -2.64 2.42 -8.30
N PHE A 71 -1.90 2.92 -9.30
CA PHE A 71 -2.51 3.48 -10.50
C PHE A 71 -3.31 2.43 -11.29
N GLU A 72 -2.77 1.23 -11.47
CA GLU A 72 -3.41 0.17 -12.25
C GLU A 72 -4.71 -0.32 -11.59
N ILE A 73 -4.75 -0.50 -10.26
CA ILE A 73 -5.98 -0.88 -9.54
C ILE A 73 -7.02 0.25 -9.57
N ILE A 74 -6.60 1.52 -9.39
CA ILE A 74 -7.50 2.68 -9.52
C ILE A 74 -8.11 2.69 -10.92
N TYR A 75 -7.29 2.50 -11.96
CA TYR A 75 -7.76 2.47 -13.33
C TYR A 75 -8.80 1.36 -13.53
N HIS A 76 -8.53 0.15 -13.02
CA HIS A 76 -9.44 -1.00 -13.10
C HIS A 76 -10.83 -0.72 -12.47
N PHE A 77 -10.89 0.00 -11.36
CA PHE A 77 -12.16 0.30 -10.68
C PHE A 77 -12.90 1.54 -11.22
N LEU A 78 -12.19 2.49 -11.84
CA LEU A 78 -12.80 3.72 -12.38
C LEU A 78 -13.11 3.67 -13.87
N ASN A 79 -12.58 2.69 -14.60
CA ASN A 79 -12.73 2.55 -16.05
C ASN A 79 -13.13 1.11 -16.42
N GLU A 80 -12.76 0.69 -17.63
CA GLU A 80 -12.87 -0.70 -18.06
C GLU A 80 -11.87 -1.60 -17.33
N PRO A 81 -12.16 -2.90 -17.14
CA PRO A 81 -11.26 -3.84 -16.51
C PRO A 81 -9.85 -3.80 -17.12
N ASN A 82 -8.86 -3.53 -16.28
CA ASN A 82 -7.46 -3.57 -16.68
C ASN A 82 -6.93 -5.02 -16.81
N GLU A 83 -7.13 -5.61 -17.98
CA GLU A 83 -6.74 -7.00 -18.27
C GLU A 83 -5.24 -7.27 -18.12
N ASN A 84 -4.39 -6.28 -18.40
CA ASN A 84 -2.94 -6.45 -18.27
C ASN A 84 -2.53 -6.58 -16.80
N TRP A 85 -3.03 -5.68 -15.94
CA TRP A 85 -2.79 -5.74 -14.49
C TRP A 85 -3.38 -7.01 -13.88
N LEU A 86 -4.63 -7.35 -14.22
CA LEU A 86 -5.30 -8.56 -13.71
C LEU A 86 -4.46 -9.82 -13.96
N ARG A 87 -3.94 -9.99 -15.18
CA ARG A 87 -3.11 -11.13 -15.57
C ARG A 87 -1.75 -11.19 -14.88
N GLN A 88 -1.19 -10.04 -14.48
CA GLN A 88 0.13 -9.99 -13.87
C GLN A 88 0.09 -10.21 -12.35
N CYS A 89 -0.92 -9.68 -11.68
CA CYS A 89 -1.05 -9.70 -10.22
C CYS A 89 -2.45 -9.35 -9.70
N GLY A 90 -3.27 -8.64 -10.48
CA GLY A 90 -4.56 -8.13 -9.98
C GLY A 90 -5.53 -9.22 -9.53
N TYR A 91 -5.60 -10.38 -10.19
CA TYR A 91 -6.46 -11.48 -9.72
C TYR A 91 -6.06 -11.97 -8.31
N GLU A 92 -4.76 -12.10 -8.04
CA GLU A 92 -4.25 -12.55 -6.74
C GLU A 92 -4.57 -11.51 -5.66
N THR A 93 -4.37 -10.23 -5.97
CA THR A 93 -4.72 -9.13 -5.07
C THR A 93 -6.22 -9.09 -4.77
N LEU A 94 -7.09 -9.22 -5.78
CA LEU A 94 -8.54 -9.22 -5.58
C LEU A 94 -9.02 -10.43 -4.77
N GLU A 95 -8.44 -11.62 -4.98
CA GLU A 95 -8.75 -12.79 -4.15
C GLU A 95 -8.27 -12.61 -2.70
N GLN A 96 -7.16 -11.91 -2.45
CA GLN A 96 -6.76 -11.54 -1.08
C GLN A 96 -7.83 -10.67 -0.40
N TYR A 97 -8.31 -9.60 -1.06
CA TYR A 97 -9.38 -8.74 -0.53
C TYR A 97 -10.64 -9.54 -0.20
N LYS A 98 -11.07 -10.42 -1.11
CA LYS A 98 -12.21 -11.31 -0.90
C LYS A 98 -12.01 -12.26 0.27
N SER A 99 -10.82 -12.85 0.41
CA SER A 99 -10.48 -13.76 1.51
C SER A 99 -10.49 -13.07 2.88
N GLU A 100 -10.13 -11.79 2.93
CA GLU A 100 -10.21 -10.95 4.12
C GLU A 100 -11.59 -10.32 4.35
N ASN A 101 -12.56 -10.61 3.48
CA ASN A 101 -13.89 -10.00 3.48
C ASN A 101 -13.83 -8.45 3.50
N LYS A 102 -12.87 -7.88 2.76
CA LYS A 102 -12.65 -6.44 2.61
C LYS A 102 -13.08 -5.97 1.23
N ASN A 103 -13.67 -4.78 1.17
CA ASN A 103 -14.00 -4.14 -0.09
C ASN A 103 -12.79 -3.34 -0.60
N PRO A 104 -12.19 -3.71 -1.75
CA PRO A 104 -11.03 -3.00 -2.30
C PRO A 104 -11.33 -1.54 -2.65
N ILE A 105 -12.60 -1.16 -2.85
CA ILE A 105 -13.01 0.21 -3.18
C ILE A 105 -12.59 1.21 -2.09
N GLU A 106 -12.58 0.81 -0.81
CA GLU A 106 -12.14 1.70 0.27
C GLU A 106 -10.67 2.09 0.14
N ASP A 107 -9.84 1.13 -0.24
CA ASP A 107 -8.40 1.33 -0.41
C ASP A 107 -8.10 2.05 -1.73
N VAL A 108 -8.85 1.75 -2.80
CA VAL A 108 -8.82 2.51 -4.05
C VAL A 108 -9.11 4.01 -3.80
N ASN A 109 -10.13 4.31 -3.01
CA ASN A 109 -10.46 5.69 -2.67
C ASN A 109 -9.38 6.37 -1.83
N TRP A 110 -8.62 5.61 -1.03
CA TRP A 110 -7.50 6.14 -0.25
C TRP A 110 -6.28 6.46 -1.12
N PHE A 111 -6.11 5.76 -2.25
CA PHE A 111 -5.04 6.02 -3.20
C PHE A 111 -5.28 7.25 -4.10
N LEU A 112 -6.52 7.77 -4.18
CA LEU A 112 -6.90 8.96 -4.94
C LEU A 112 -6.48 10.26 -4.25
#